data_AF-A0A938QNS1-F1
#
_entry.id   AF-A0A938QNS1-F1
#
_cell.length_a   1.000
_cell.length_b   1.000
_cell.length_c   1.000
_cell.angle_alpha   90.00
_cell.angle_beta   90.00
_cell.angle_gamma   90.00
#
_symmetry.space_group_name_H-M   'P 1'
#
loop_
_entity.id
_entity.type
_entity.pdbx_description
1 polymer ?
#
loop_
_entity_poly.entity_id
_entity_poly.type
_entity_poly.pdbx_seq_one_letter_code
_entity_poly.pdbx_strand_id
1 'polypeptide(L)' 'LRIGKEALLEVTQIGKACHNKGCAIRQQVGDCVMPREGIFVKVLTGGEIKPGDIIEVVSVPGGDTNG' A
#
# COMPACT_ATOMS: atom_id res chain seq x y z
N LEU A 1 -4.66 -1.15 8.20
CA LEU A 1 -4.80 0.27 7.80
C LEU A 1 -6.28 0.58 7.60
N ARG A 2 -6.78 1.64 8.21
CA ARG A 2 -8.11 2.20 7.94
C ARG A 2 -7.95 3.51 7.18
N ILE A 3 -8.75 3.71 6.13
CA ILE A 3 -8.78 4.96 5.36
C ILE A 3 -10.22 5.46 5.32
N GLY A 4 -10.42 6.71 5.71
CA GLY A 4 -11.75 7.28 5.82
C GLY A 4 -12.59 6.51 6.84
N LYS A 5 -13.90 6.41 6.59
CA LYS A 5 -14.85 5.81 7.55
C LYS A 5 -14.96 4.29 7.43
N GLU A 6 -14.77 3.74 6.24
CA GLU A 6 -15.22 2.38 5.91
C GLU A 6 -14.11 1.49 5.36
N ALA A 7 -13.12 2.04 4.65
CA ALA A 7 -12.13 1.22 3.95
C ALA A 7 -11.11 0.63 4.93
N LEU A 8 -11.07 -0.71 5.00
CA LEU A 8 -10.13 -1.47 5.82
C LEU A 8 -9.20 -2.30 4.93
N LEU A 9 -7.90 -2.08 5.11
CA LEU A 9 -6.84 -2.54 4.23
C LEU A 9 -5.73 -3.24 5.04
N GLU A 10 -5.25 -4.36 4.55
CA GLU A 10 -4.08 -5.07 5.09
C GLU A 10 -2.87 -4.79 4.19
N VAL A 11 -1.76 -4.30 4.75
CA VAL A 11 -0.51 -4.17 4.00
C VAL A 11 0.09 -5.55 3.78
N THR A 12 0.27 -5.93 2.52
CA THR A 12 0.81 -7.25 2.16
C THR A 12 2.22 -7.15 1.60
N GLN A 13 2.61 -6.01 1.03
CA GLN A 13 3.92 -5.83 0.43
C GLN A 13 4.37 -4.37 0.42
N ILE A 14 5.68 -4.15 0.59
CA ILE A 14 6.35 -2.87 0.31
C ILE A 14 6.99 -2.97 -1.07
N GLY A 15 6.63 -2.04 -1.96
CA GLY A 15 6.96 -2.15 -3.38
C GLY A 15 6.33 -3.38 -4.03
N LYS A 16 6.50 -3.51 -5.35
CA LYS A 16 6.07 -4.67 -6.11
C LYS A 16 7.08 -5.01 -7.19
N ALA A 17 7.32 -6.30 -7.38
CA ALA A 17 8.17 -6.79 -8.45
C ALA A 17 7.78 -6.14 -9.79
N CYS A 18 8.76 -5.54 -10.46
CA CYS A 18 8.54 -4.98 -11.78
C CYS A 18 8.25 -6.11 -12.77
N HIS A 19 7.26 -5.93 -13.65
CA HIS A 19 6.84 -6.97 -14.59
C HIS A 19 7.98 -7.37 -15.56
N ASN A 20 8.09 -8.68 -15.87
CA ASN A 20 8.98 -9.24 -16.90
C ASN A 20 10.47 -8.79 -16.77
N LYS A 21 11.14 -8.55 -17.90
CA LYS A 21 12.51 -7.98 -17.98
C LYS A 21 12.57 -6.48 -17.64
N GLY A 22 11.47 -5.86 -17.19
CA GLY A 22 11.34 -4.43 -16.86
C GLY A 22 10.11 -3.77 -17.52
N CYS A 23 9.46 -2.84 -16.82
CA CYS A 23 8.34 -2.04 -17.37
C CYS A 23 8.83 -0.95 -18.34
N ALA A 24 7.91 -0.29 -19.05
CA ALA A 24 8.23 0.79 -20.00
C ALA A 24 9.13 1.88 -19.39
N ILE A 25 8.87 2.27 -18.13
CA ILE A 25 9.67 3.25 -17.41
C ILE A 25 11.12 2.74 -17.26
N ARG A 26 11.32 1.53 -16.74
CA ARG A 26 12.65 0.93 -16.57
C ARG A 26 13.39 0.78 -17.90
N GLN A 27 12.69 0.43 -18.97
CA GLN A 27 13.30 0.28 -20.30
C GLN A 27 13.76 1.63 -20.86
N GLN A 28 13.02 2.70 -20.59
CA GLN A 28 13.35 4.05 -21.09
C GLN A 28 14.47 4.72 -20.29
N VAL A 29 14.45 4.62 -18.95
CA VAL A 29 15.36 5.39 -18.08
C VAL A 29 16.32 4.51 -17.26
N GLY A 30 16.26 3.19 -17.42
CA GLY A 30 17.10 2.22 -16.70
C GLY A 30 16.59 1.84 -15.30
N ASP A 31 15.68 2.62 -14.73
CA ASP A 31 15.20 2.47 -13.34
C ASP A 31 13.66 2.53 -13.23
N CYS A 32 13.12 1.86 -12.21
CA CYS A 32 11.71 1.90 -11.86
C CYS A 32 11.54 1.99 -10.34
N VAL A 33 10.64 2.86 -9.92
CA VAL A 33 10.29 3.06 -8.51
C VAL A 33 9.46 1.91 -7.93
N MET A 34 8.70 1.20 -8.77
CA MET A 34 7.73 0.17 -8.37
C MET A 34 8.27 -0.87 -7.38
N PRO A 35 9.50 -1.41 -7.51
CA PRO A 35 10.02 -2.41 -6.57
C PRO A 35 10.39 -1.85 -5.19
N ARG A 36 10.49 -0.53 -5.04
CA ARG A 36 11.07 0.13 -3.87
C ARG A 36 10.06 0.93 -3.06
N GLU A 37 9.13 1.59 -3.74
CA GLU A 37 8.20 2.50 -3.08
C GLU A 37 6.74 2.08 -3.22
N GLY A 38 5.92 2.68 -2.36
CA GLY A 38 4.51 2.36 -2.25
C GLY A 38 4.26 1.13 -1.38
N ILE A 39 3.03 1.05 -0.90
CA ILE A 39 2.52 -0.11 -0.17
C ILE A 39 1.41 -0.73 -1.01
N PHE A 40 1.43 -2.06 -1.09
CA PHE A 40 0.39 -2.84 -1.71
C PHE A 40 -0.45 -3.46 -0.61
N VAL A 41 -1.75 -3.40 -0.82
CA VAL A 41 -2.72 -3.77 0.20
C VAL A 41 -3.72 -4.77 -0.34
N LYS A 42 -4.21 -5.64 0.52
CA LYS A 42 -5.43 -6.41 0.32
C LYS A 42 -6.60 -5.64 0.93
N VAL A 43 -7.68 -5.50 0.18
CA VAL A 43 -8.93 -4.91 0.69
C VAL A 43 -9.64 -5.96 1.55
N LEU A 44 -9.80 -5.67 2.84
CA LEU A 44 -10.59 -6.50 3.75
C LEU A 44 -12.05 -6.03 3.77
N THR A 45 -12.25 -4.72 3.72
CA THR A 45 -13.57 -4.08 3.62
C THR A 45 -13.48 -2.90 2.67
N GLY A 46 -14.32 -2.90 1.64
CA GLY A 46 -14.42 -1.80 0.69
C GLY A 46 -15.17 -0.61 1.27
N GLY A 47 -14.97 0.57 0.68
CA GLY A 47 -15.64 1.80 1.07
C GLY A 47 -15.20 2.94 0.16
N GLU A 48 -15.94 4.04 0.20
CA GLU A 48 -15.56 5.26 -0.52
C GLU A 48 -14.39 5.95 0.20
N ILE A 49 -13.37 6.33 -0.57
CA ILE A 49 -12.23 7.13 -0.09
C ILE A 49 -12.10 8.37 -0.96
N LYS A 50 -11.69 9.48 -0.37
CA LYS A 50 -11.45 10.75 -1.07
C LYS A 50 -10.19 11.45 -0.58
N PRO A 51 -9.63 12.37 -1.38
CA PRO A 51 -8.54 13.22 -0.92
C PRO A 51 -8.87 13.93 0.39
N GLY A 52 -7.93 13.89 1.34
CA GLY A 52 -8.10 14.47 2.67
C GLY A 52 -8.65 13.51 3.73
N ASP A 53 -9.06 12.29 3.37
CA ASP A 53 -9.43 11.28 4.36
C ASP A 53 -8.20 10.87 5.21
N ILE A 54 -8.44 10.66 6.50
CA ILE A 54 -7.41 10.23 7.44
C ILE A 54 -7.04 8.76 7.19
N ILE A 55 -5.75 8.48 7.32
CA ILE A 55 -5.18 7.13 7.28
C ILE A 55 -4.72 6.77 8.69
N GLU A 56 -5.21 5.65 9.20
CA GLU A 56 -4.89 5.16 10.54
C GLU A 56 -4.29 3.75 10.51
N VAL A 57 -3.25 3.54 11.31
CA VAL A 57 -2.69 2.21 11.57
C VAL A 57 -3.49 1.57 12.70
N VAL A 58 -4.35 0.61 12.35
CA VAL A 58 -5.25 -0.07 13.30
C VAL A 58 -4.63 -1.27 14.00
N SER A 59 -3.55 -1.84 13.45
CA SER A 59 -2.79 -2.93 14.06
C SER A 59 -1.39 -3.02 13.44
N VAL A 60 -0.43 -3.46 14.26
CA VAL A 60 0.92 -3.85 13.82
C VAL A 60 1.20 -5.26 14.34
N PRO A 61 1.72 -6.19 13.52
CA PRO A 61 2.10 -7.51 14.01
C PRO A 61 3.19 -7.37 15.08
N GLY A 62 2.88 -7.76 16.33
CA GLY A 62 3.83 -7.72 17.45
C GLY A 62 3.88 -6.42 18.26
N GLY A 63 2.93 -5.50 18.08
CA GLY A 63 2.78 -4.33 18.95
C GLY A 63 1.56 -4.46 19.85
N ASP A 64 1.81 -4.49 21.15
CA ASP A 64 0.78 -4.46 22.18
C ASP A 64 -0.05 -3.19 22.03
N THR A 65 -1.32 -3.31 21.66
CA THR A 65 -2.25 -2.16 21.71
C THR A 65 -2.68 -1.94 23.15
N ASN A 66 -1.80 -1.32 23.95
CA ASN A 66 -2.21 -0.63 25.17
C ASN A 66 -2.39 0.85 24.85
N GLY A 67 -3.64 1.30 24.88
CA GLY A 67 -4.07 2.68 24.67
C GLY A 67 -5.58 2.75 24.57
#